data_AF-A0A7K2PZ60-F1
#
_entry.id   AF-A0A7K2PZ60-F1
#
_cell.length_a   1.000
_cell.length_b   1.000
_cell.length_c   1.000
_cell.angle_alpha   90.00
_cell.angle_beta   90.00
_cell.angle_gamma   90.00
#
_symmetry.space_group_name_H-M   'P 1'
#
loop_
_entity.id
_entity.type
_entity.pdbx_description
1 polymer ?
#
loop_
_entity_poly.entity_id
_entity_poly.type
_entity_poly.pdbx_seq_one_letter_code
_entity_poly.pdbx_strand_id
1 'polypeptide(L)'
;MVDRGASALSLPDDWPAHPDPILALNRMGSFDWDLDSGLFHMDAQAHEVFDLRPDEYDDNPMSLAVRVPRAEAHRLDALVAQAIKDGSENYGTYFRLRCRDGTLRWTHTQGYIRRDETGRPRRIVGIVRDATQEMAELEARREQAAQDEVRRRQTNVVQLTTAALAHARTVQDVIDVLKDTHGLTHLGATSLVMGLVEAGRIRLIAEGPAGSFVPGTDITRIDEPYPMSEAVRTLTPRFIESPEEFADRYPILWPHITGLNITSAAYLPLIAEARPIGA
;
A
#
# COMPACT_ATOMS: atom_id res chain seq x y z
N MET A 1 -47.46 -16.02 -45.97
CA MET A 1 -46.47 -14.98 -46.29
C MET A 1 -46.85 -13.77 -45.43
N VAL A 2 -46.28 -13.68 -44.22
CA VAL A 2 -46.56 -12.59 -43.27
C VAL A 2 -45.30 -11.73 -43.25
N ASP A 3 -45.39 -10.60 -43.92
CA ASP A 3 -44.37 -9.56 -43.93
C ASP A 3 -44.47 -8.81 -42.59
N ARG A 4 -43.51 -9.06 -41.70
CA ARG A 4 -43.32 -8.25 -40.49
C ARG A 4 -42.50 -7.04 -40.90
N GLY A 5 -43.19 -5.93 -41.16
CA GLY A 5 -42.57 -4.62 -41.31
C GLY A 5 -41.69 -4.32 -40.10
N ALA A 6 -40.38 -4.32 -40.31
CA ALA A 6 -39.43 -3.73 -39.38
C ALA A 6 -39.70 -2.22 -39.36
N SER A 7 -40.38 -1.75 -38.30
CA SER A 7 -40.52 -0.32 -38.06
C SER A 7 -39.12 0.22 -37.81
N ALA A 8 -38.60 1.02 -38.75
CA ALA A 8 -37.35 1.73 -38.56
C ALA A 8 -37.53 2.64 -37.33
N LEU A 9 -36.76 2.37 -36.27
CA LEU A 9 -36.70 3.23 -35.09
C LEU A 9 -36.13 4.58 -35.54
N SER A 10 -36.93 5.64 -35.47
CA SER A 10 -36.47 7.01 -35.72
C SER A 10 -35.61 7.47 -34.55
N LEU A 11 -34.39 7.92 -34.84
CA LEU A 11 -33.50 8.52 -33.84
C LEU A 11 -34.09 9.87 -33.34
N PRO A 12 -33.83 10.28 -32.09
CA PRO A 12 -34.28 11.57 -31.56
C PRO A 12 -33.72 12.77 -32.34
N ASP A 13 -34.44 13.89 -32.37
CA ASP A 13 -34.02 15.13 -33.07
C ASP A 13 -32.73 15.77 -32.49
N ASP A 14 -32.39 15.47 -31.23
CA ASP A 14 -31.19 15.95 -30.54
C ASP A 14 -30.03 14.93 -30.57
N TRP A 15 -30.05 13.98 -31.52
CA TRP A 15 -29.03 12.95 -31.69
C TRP A 15 -28.09 13.22 -32.90
N PRO A 16 -26.77 13.04 -32.75
CA PRO A 16 -26.04 12.90 -31.49
C PRO A 16 -25.91 14.25 -30.76
N ALA A 17 -25.64 14.22 -29.45
CA ALA A 17 -25.31 15.44 -28.71
C ALA A 17 -24.10 16.15 -29.35
N HIS A 18 -24.22 17.44 -29.64
CA HIS A 18 -23.16 18.19 -30.30
C HIS A 18 -21.96 18.43 -29.35
N PRO A 19 -20.73 18.36 -29.87
CA PRO A 19 -19.53 18.55 -29.05
C PRO A 19 -19.46 19.97 -28.48
N ASP A 20 -19.36 20.08 -27.16
CA ASP A 20 -19.17 21.35 -26.47
C ASP A 20 -17.69 21.80 -26.60
N PRO A 21 -17.41 22.99 -27.15
CA PRO A 21 -16.04 23.53 -27.29
C PRO A 21 -15.23 23.51 -25.98
N ILE A 22 -15.90 23.56 -24.82
CA ILE A 22 -15.26 23.51 -23.50
C ILE A 22 -14.62 22.12 -23.25
N LEU A 23 -15.24 21.03 -23.74
CA LEU A 23 -14.70 19.68 -23.56
C LEU A 23 -13.42 19.49 -24.36
N ALA A 24 -13.40 19.96 -25.61
CA ALA A 24 -12.22 19.90 -26.47
C ALA A 24 -11.03 20.68 -25.89
N LEU A 25 -11.28 21.85 -25.28
CA LEU A 25 -10.22 22.64 -24.62
C LEU A 25 -9.57 21.87 -23.46
N ASN A 26 -10.31 20.98 -22.81
CA ASN A 26 -9.84 20.14 -21.71
C ASN A 26 -9.40 18.74 -22.16
N ARG A 27 -9.29 18.48 -23.48
CA ARG A 27 -8.96 17.16 -24.06
C ARG A 27 -9.88 16.05 -23.54
N MET A 28 -11.15 16.38 -23.37
CA MET A 28 -12.21 15.44 -23.02
C MET A 28 -13.03 15.16 -24.26
N GLY A 29 -13.29 13.88 -24.52
CA GLY A 29 -14.24 13.44 -25.52
C GLY A 29 -15.64 13.28 -24.94
N SER A 30 -16.64 13.36 -25.79
CA SER A 30 -18.02 13.04 -25.43
C SER A 30 -18.46 11.72 -26.05
N PHE A 31 -19.42 11.07 -25.39
CA PHE A 31 -20.13 9.93 -25.94
C PHE A 31 -21.62 10.06 -25.69
N ASP A 32 -22.39 9.38 -26.54
CA ASP A 32 -23.83 9.34 -26.51
C ASP A 32 -24.29 7.92 -26.81
N TRP A 33 -24.93 7.28 -25.85
CA TRP A 33 -25.38 5.90 -25.96
C TRP A 33 -26.89 5.84 -25.93
N ASP A 34 -27.48 5.51 -27.07
CA ASP A 34 -28.90 5.20 -27.18
C ASP A 34 -29.13 3.75 -26.73
N LEU A 35 -29.85 3.56 -25.63
CA LEU A 35 -30.06 2.25 -25.02
C LEU A 35 -31.15 1.43 -25.72
N ASP A 36 -31.99 2.07 -26.54
CA ASP A 36 -33.07 1.39 -27.25
C ASP A 36 -32.57 0.75 -28.56
N SER A 37 -31.71 1.45 -29.30
CA SER A 37 -31.06 0.99 -30.53
C SER A 37 -29.71 0.30 -30.27
N GLY A 38 -29.07 0.61 -29.14
CA GLY A 38 -27.74 0.13 -28.78
C GLY A 38 -26.58 0.90 -29.42
N LEU A 39 -26.86 1.97 -30.18
CA LEU A 39 -25.83 2.80 -30.82
C LEU A 39 -25.08 3.63 -29.78
N PHE A 40 -23.75 3.54 -29.81
CA PHE A 40 -22.84 4.28 -28.95
C PHE A 40 -22.01 5.21 -29.82
N HIS A 41 -22.43 6.47 -29.90
CA HIS A 41 -21.72 7.49 -30.66
C HIS A 41 -20.61 8.12 -29.83
N MET A 42 -19.49 8.44 -30.46
CA MET A 42 -18.35 9.15 -29.87
C MET A 42 -17.94 10.32 -30.74
N ASP A 43 -17.54 11.43 -30.12
CA ASP A 43 -16.95 12.54 -30.86
C ASP A 43 -15.49 12.24 -31.24
N ALA A 44 -14.90 13.13 -32.04
CA ALA A 44 -13.51 12.98 -32.51
C ALA A 44 -12.51 12.94 -31.34
N GLN A 45 -12.76 13.68 -30.25
CA GLN A 45 -11.89 13.69 -29.08
C GLN A 45 -11.99 12.38 -28.29
N ALA A 46 -13.17 11.77 -28.20
CA ALA A 46 -13.34 10.45 -27.61
C ALA A 46 -12.61 9.38 -28.44
N HIS A 47 -12.65 9.45 -29.78
CA HIS A 47 -11.83 8.57 -30.62
C HIS A 47 -10.33 8.69 -30.31
N GLU A 48 -9.82 9.91 -30.11
CA GLU A 48 -8.43 10.13 -29.68
C GLU A 48 -8.13 9.52 -28.30
N VAL A 49 -9.03 9.67 -27.34
CA VAL A 49 -8.88 9.10 -25.99
C VAL A 49 -8.85 7.56 -26.05
N PHE A 50 -9.71 6.95 -26.86
CA PHE A 50 -9.75 5.49 -27.09
C PHE A 50 -8.63 4.99 -28.03
N ASP A 51 -7.79 5.87 -28.56
CA ASP A 51 -6.76 5.58 -29.57
C ASP A 51 -7.33 4.80 -30.78
N LEU A 52 -8.43 5.32 -31.30
CA LEU A 52 -9.16 4.83 -32.47
C LEU A 52 -8.99 5.80 -33.64
N ARG A 53 -8.91 5.26 -34.85
CA ARG A 53 -9.13 6.04 -36.07
C ARG A 53 -10.63 6.15 -36.36
N PRO A 54 -11.09 7.20 -37.04
CA PRO A 54 -12.52 7.36 -37.37
C PRO A 54 -13.11 6.19 -38.16
N ASP A 55 -12.31 5.44 -38.92
CA ASP A 55 -12.71 4.26 -39.69
C ASP A 55 -12.66 2.94 -38.90
N GLU A 56 -12.11 2.95 -37.69
CA GLU A 56 -12.00 1.76 -36.82
C GLU A 56 -13.22 1.56 -35.92
N TYR A 57 -14.16 2.50 -35.90
CA TYR A 57 -15.32 2.49 -35.01
C TYR A 57 -16.63 2.64 -35.79
N ASP A 58 -17.58 1.75 -35.51
CA ASP A 58 -18.86 1.59 -36.23
C ASP A 58 -20.08 1.97 -35.37
N ASP A 59 -19.87 2.83 -34.37
CA ASP A 59 -20.87 3.21 -33.35
C ASP A 59 -21.44 2.02 -32.56
N ASN A 60 -20.78 0.86 -32.58
CA ASN A 60 -21.15 -0.31 -31.79
C ASN A 60 -20.21 -0.43 -30.58
N PRO A 61 -20.72 -0.40 -29.34
CA PRO A 61 -19.87 -0.49 -28.15
C PRO A 61 -19.08 -1.82 -28.08
N MET A 62 -19.55 -2.89 -28.72
CA MET A 62 -18.84 -4.18 -28.78
C MET A 62 -17.50 -4.07 -29.54
N SER A 63 -17.38 -3.14 -30.48
CA SER A 63 -16.15 -2.90 -31.23
C SER A 63 -15.03 -2.34 -30.35
N LEU A 64 -15.37 -1.76 -29.18
CA LEU A 64 -14.40 -1.27 -28.20
C LEU A 64 -13.66 -2.39 -27.45
N ALA A 65 -14.08 -3.65 -27.57
CA ALA A 65 -13.41 -4.80 -26.94
C ALA A 65 -11.94 -4.96 -27.36
N VAL A 66 -11.53 -4.38 -28.50
CA VAL A 66 -10.12 -4.37 -28.94
C VAL A 66 -9.26 -3.41 -28.11
N ARG A 67 -9.85 -2.35 -27.56
CA ARG A 67 -9.18 -1.33 -26.73
C ARG A 67 -9.44 -1.52 -25.23
N VAL A 68 -10.61 -2.00 -24.83
CA VAL A 68 -10.94 -2.19 -23.41
C VAL A 68 -10.62 -3.64 -23.01
N PRO A 69 -9.65 -3.88 -22.10
CA PRO A 69 -9.36 -5.22 -21.60
C PRO A 69 -10.62 -5.89 -21.04
N ARG A 70 -10.76 -7.21 -21.25
CA ARG A 70 -11.99 -7.95 -20.91
C ARG A 70 -12.45 -7.77 -19.45
N ALA A 71 -11.50 -7.73 -18.51
CA ALA A 71 -11.80 -7.52 -17.10
C ALA A 71 -12.39 -6.12 -16.83
N GLU A 72 -11.89 -5.10 -17.52
CA GLU A 72 -12.40 -3.73 -17.44
C GLU A 72 -13.77 -3.61 -18.10
N ALA A 73 -13.97 -4.25 -19.25
CA ALA A 73 -15.25 -4.28 -19.95
C ALA A 73 -16.36 -4.86 -19.06
N HIS A 74 -16.13 -6.05 -18.46
CA HIS A 74 -17.10 -6.65 -17.53
C HIS A 74 -17.39 -5.75 -16.31
N ARG A 75 -16.38 -5.02 -15.81
CA ARG A 75 -16.54 -4.13 -14.66
C ARG A 75 -17.35 -2.89 -15.03
N LEU A 76 -17.12 -2.32 -16.21
CA LEU A 76 -17.91 -1.21 -16.76
C LEU A 76 -19.36 -1.64 -16.98
N ASP A 77 -19.59 -2.80 -17.61
CA ASP A 77 -20.93 -3.33 -17.84
C ASP A 77 -21.70 -3.52 -16.52
N ALA A 78 -21.04 -4.10 -15.50
CA ALA A 78 -21.63 -4.28 -14.18
C ALA A 78 -21.95 -2.93 -13.50
N LEU A 79 -21.05 -1.95 -13.59
CA LEU A 79 -21.26 -0.61 -13.02
C LEU A 79 -22.45 0.10 -13.67
N VAL A 80 -22.51 0.09 -15.01
CA VAL A 80 -23.60 0.75 -15.74
C VAL A 80 -24.93 0.03 -15.48
N ALA A 81 -24.96 -1.30 -15.54
CA ALA A 81 -26.16 -2.08 -15.23
C ALA A 81 -26.67 -1.84 -13.81
N GLN A 82 -25.76 -1.70 -12.84
CA GLN A 82 -26.10 -1.38 -11.46
C GLN A 82 -26.71 0.03 -11.35
N ALA A 83 -26.05 1.05 -11.92
CA ALA A 83 -26.54 2.44 -11.92
C ALA A 83 -27.92 2.58 -12.61
N ILE A 84 -28.14 1.83 -13.68
CA ILE A 84 -29.44 1.73 -14.36
C ILE A 84 -30.50 1.17 -13.39
N LYS A 85 -30.18 0.08 -12.70
CA LYS A 85 -31.08 -0.70 -11.85
C LYS A 85 -31.46 0.01 -10.55
N ASP A 86 -30.50 0.66 -9.89
CA ASP A 86 -30.74 1.34 -8.61
C ASP A 86 -31.32 2.76 -8.75
N GLY A 87 -31.51 3.22 -9.98
CA GLY A 87 -32.11 4.52 -10.24
C GLY A 87 -31.11 5.68 -10.23
N SER A 88 -29.81 5.41 -10.14
CA SER A 88 -28.77 6.45 -10.20
C SER A 88 -28.90 7.30 -11.47
N GLU A 89 -28.67 8.60 -11.32
CA GLU A 89 -28.65 9.55 -12.43
C GLU A 89 -27.28 9.61 -13.11
N ASN A 90 -26.21 9.22 -12.41
CA ASN A 90 -24.83 9.33 -12.85
C ASN A 90 -24.01 8.11 -12.46
N TYR A 91 -23.00 7.80 -13.26
CA TYR A 91 -21.90 6.91 -12.86
C TYR A 91 -20.56 7.52 -13.30
N GLY A 92 -19.48 7.10 -12.66
CA GLY A 92 -18.13 7.48 -13.05
C GLY A 92 -17.12 6.44 -12.61
N THR A 93 -16.12 6.18 -13.44
CA THR A 93 -15.06 5.24 -13.08
C THR A 93 -13.78 5.43 -13.88
N TYR A 94 -12.67 5.02 -13.27
CA TYR A 94 -11.38 4.88 -13.92
C TYR A 94 -11.22 3.46 -14.41
N PHE A 95 -10.76 3.26 -15.64
CA PHE A 95 -10.50 1.95 -16.23
C PHE A 95 -9.22 1.99 -17.06
N ARG A 96 -8.64 0.82 -17.32
CA ARG A 96 -7.50 0.71 -18.22
C ARG A 96 -7.95 0.55 -19.66
N LEU A 97 -7.32 1.32 -20.54
CA LEU A 97 -7.46 1.23 -21.98
C LEU A 97 -6.14 0.72 -22.58
N ARG A 98 -6.21 -0.19 -23.54
CA ARG A 98 -5.07 -0.66 -24.33
C ARG A 98 -4.96 0.15 -25.62
N CYS A 99 -3.88 0.91 -25.75
CA CYS A 99 -3.54 1.65 -26.95
C CYS A 99 -3.03 0.72 -28.07
N ARG A 100 -2.93 1.24 -29.30
CA ARG A 100 -2.46 0.52 -30.50
C ARG A 100 -1.03 0.02 -30.39
N ASP A 101 -0.19 0.71 -29.63
CA ASP A 101 1.18 0.31 -29.33
C ASP A 101 1.27 -0.79 -28.24
N GLY A 102 0.14 -1.21 -27.68
CA GLY A 102 0.02 -2.22 -26.64
C GLY A 102 0.16 -1.69 -25.21
N THR A 103 0.44 -0.40 -25.02
CA THR A 103 0.52 0.20 -23.69
C THR A 103 -0.86 0.33 -23.03
N LEU A 104 -0.87 0.36 -21.70
CA LEU A 104 -2.09 0.57 -20.92
C LEU A 104 -2.16 2.01 -20.39
N ARG A 105 -3.20 2.72 -20.78
CA ARG A 105 -3.54 4.08 -20.35
C ARG A 105 -4.62 4.05 -19.28
N TRP A 106 -4.59 4.96 -18.32
CA TRP A 106 -5.74 5.17 -17.44
C TRP A 106 -6.72 6.10 -18.14
N THR A 107 -7.99 5.71 -18.15
CA THR A 107 -9.08 6.49 -18.72
C THR A 107 -10.14 6.70 -17.65
N HIS A 108 -10.69 7.89 -17.57
CA HIS A 108 -11.84 8.20 -16.73
C HIS A 108 -13.07 8.42 -17.62
N THR A 109 -14.18 7.78 -17.27
CA THR A 109 -15.49 8.02 -17.90
C THR A 109 -16.49 8.48 -16.86
N GLN A 110 -17.39 9.37 -17.24
CA GLN A 110 -18.54 9.77 -16.47
C GLN A 110 -19.76 9.86 -17.38
N GLY A 111 -20.87 9.23 -17.01
CA GLY A 111 -22.10 9.21 -17.79
C GLY A 111 -23.30 9.62 -16.96
N TYR A 112 -24.18 10.45 -17.55
CA TYR A 112 -25.50 10.81 -17.06
C TYR A 112 -26.57 9.98 -17.77
N ILE A 113 -27.44 9.35 -17.00
CA ILE A 113 -28.49 8.45 -17.48
C ILE A 113 -29.78 9.25 -17.65
N ARG A 114 -30.16 9.53 -18.90
CA ARG A 114 -31.45 10.15 -19.25
C ARG A 114 -32.56 9.11 -19.24
N ARG A 115 -33.58 9.38 -18.43
CA ARG A 115 -34.79 8.57 -18.30
C ARG A 115 -35.97 9.28 -18.96
N ASP A 116 -36.92 8.52 -19.47
CA ASP A 116 -38.19 9.05 -19.96
C ASP A 116 -39.16 9.37 -18.81
N GLU A 117 -40.34 9.89 -19.15
CA GLU A 117 -41.39 10.27 -18.19
C GLU A 117 -41.87 9.10 -17.30
N THR A 118 -41.62 7.84 -17.74
CA THR A 118 -41.97 6.63 -16.98
C THR A 118 -40.83 6.17 -16.05
N GLY A 119 -39.69 6.86 -16.07
CA GLY A 119 -38.48 6.49 -15.32
C GLY A 119 -37.61 5.44 -16.02
N ARG A 120 -37.98 5.02 -17.24
CA ARG A 120 -37.20 4.06 -18.01
C ARG A 120 -35.95 4.74 -18.58
N PRO A 121 -34.74 4.19 -18.38
CA PRO A 121 -33.52 4.73 -18.97
C PRO A 121 -33.53 4.51 -20.48
N ARG A 122 -33.27 5.57 -21.25
CA ARG A 122 -33.25 5.52 -22.72
C ARG A 122 -31.93 5.94 -23.34
N ARG A 123 -31.17 6.80 -22.67
CA ARG A 123 -29.95 7.36 -23.23
C ARG A 123 -28.92 7.63 -22.15
N ILE A 124 -27.65 7.44 -22.46
CA ILE A 124 -26.54 7.82 -21.58
C ILE A 124 -25.66 8.79 -22.34
N VAL A 125 -25.53 10.01 -21.82
CA VAL A 125 -24.61 11.02 -22.37
C VAL A 125 -23.48 11.23 -21.38
N GLY A 126 -22.26 11.32 -21.86
CA GLY A 126 -21.12 11.39 -20.96
C GLY A 126 -19.85 11.89 -21.59
N ILE A 127 -18.81 11.86 -20.78
CA ILE A 127 -17.46 12.29 -21.15
C ILE A 127 -16.46 11.19 -20.87
N VAL A 128 -15.38 11.21 -21.64
CA VAL A 128 -14.21 10.34 -21.46
C VAL A 128 -12.94 11.18 -21.55
N ARG A 129 -11.95 10.90 -20.70
CA ARG A 129 -10.66 11.60 -20.71
C ARG A 129 -9.51 10.68 -20.32
N ASP A 130 -8.31 11.04 -20.76
CA ASP A 130 -7.08 10.46 -20.23
C ASP A 130 -6.91 10.87 -18.76
N ALA A 131 -6.63 9.89 -17.90
CA ALA A 131 -6.39 10.06 -16.47
C ALA A 131 -5.00 9.55 -16.06
N THR A 132 -4.11 9.27 -17.01
CA THR A 132 -2.79 8.68 -16.76
C THR A 132 -1.93 9.57 -15.89
N GLN A 133 -1.88 10.87 -16.19
CA GLN A 133 -1.11 11.82 -15.39
C GLN A 133 -1.67 11.93 -13.96
N GLU A 134 -2.99 12.05 -13.82
CA GLU A 134 -3.65 12.14 -12.50
C GLU A 134 -3.37 10.89 -11.65
N MET A 135 -3.47 9.70 -12.24
CA MET A 135 -3.22 8.45 -11.55
C MET A 135 -1.74 8.28 -11.17
N ALA A 136 -0.81 8.70 -12.05
CA ALA A 136 0.62 8.69 -11.76
C ALA A 136 0.97 9.66 -10.61
N GLU A 137 0.38 10.86 -10.59
CA GLU A 137 0.56 11.81 -9.50
C GLU A 137 -0.01 11.28 -8.18
N LEU A 138 -1.18 10.64 -8.22
CA LEU A 138 -1.80 10.03 -7.04
C LEU A 138 -0.92 8.90 -6.48
N GLU A 139 -0.37 8.06 -7.34
CA GLU A 139 0.54 6.98 -6.97
C GLU A 139 1.85 7.51 -6.37
N ALA A 140 2.46 8.53 -7.00
CA ALA A 140 3.65 9.18 -6.48
C ALA A 140 3.42 9.82 -5.09
N ARG A 141 2.28 10.48 -4.88
CA ARG A 141 1.92 11.05 -3.56
C ARG A 141 1.73 9.96 -2.50
N ARG A 142 1.13 8.82 -2.86
CA ARG A 142 0.95 7.69 -1.94
C ARG A 142 2.28 7.09 -1.53
N GLU A 143 3.18 6.88 -2.49
CA GLU A 143 4.52 6.38 -2.23
C GLU A 143 5.31 7.33 -1.31
N GLN A 144 5.28 8.63 -1.61
CA GLN A 144 5.93 9.64 -0.78
C GLN A 144 5.37 9.67 0.66
N ALA A 145 4.04 9.59 0.81
CA ALA A 145 3.42 9.55 2.13
C ALA A 145 3.82 8.29 2.94
N ALA A 146 3.92 7.13 2.28
CA ALA A 146 4.38 5.90 2.92
C ALA A 146 5.83 6.02 3.39
N GLN A 147 6.72 6.59 2.56
CA GLN A 147 8.11 6.83 2.92
C GLN A 147 8.25 7.83 4.07
N ASP A 148 7.48 8.91 4.06
CA ASP A 148 7.50 9.90 5.14
C ASP A 148 7.01 9.31 6.46
N GLU A 149 6.00 8.42 6.46
CA GLU A 149 5.54 7.75 7.68
C GLU A 149 6.62 6.82 8.25
N VAL A 150 7.32 6.06 7.41
CA VAL A 150 8.46 5.22 7.84
C VAL A 150 9.56 6.10 8.46
N ARG A 151 9.91 7.20 7.79
CA ARG A 151 10.92 8.14 8.27
C ARG A 151 10.53 8.79 9.59
N ARG A 152 9.25 9.16 9.75
CA ARG A 152 8.72 9.74 10.99
C ARG A 152 8.76 8.73 12.13
N ARG A 153 8.42 7.47 11.86
CA ARG A 153 8.53 6.38 12.84
C ARG A 153 9.96 6.20 13.32
N GLN A 154 10.93 6.15 12.41
CA GLN A 154 12.36 6.06 12.75
C GLN A 154 12.83 7.27 13.58
N THR A 155 12.46 8.49 13.16
CA THR A 155 12.84 9.72 13.87
C THR A 155 12.26 9.77 15.28
N ASN A 156 10.99 9.39 15.44
CA ASN A 156 10.34 9.35 16.74
C ASN A 156 11.02 8.39 17.71
N VAL A 157 11.42 7.19 17.25
CA VAL A 157 12.15 6.24 18.09
C VAL A 157 13.47 6.86 18.58
N VAL A 158 14.27 7.44 17.68
CA VAL A 158 15.55 8.07 18.06
C VAL A 158 15.34 9.23 19.03
N GLN A 159 14.39 10.12 18.77
CA GLN A 159 14.14 11.30 19.61
C GLN A 159 13.63 10.92 21.01
N LEU A 160 12.68 10.00 21.10
CA LEU A 160 12.15 9.53 22.39
C LEU A 160 13.23 8.83 23.21
N THR A 161 14.01 7.94 22.60
CA THR A 161 15.13 7.27 23.28
C THR A 161 16.19 8.29 23.73
N THR A 162 16.54 9.26 22.88
CA THR A 162 17.52 10.30 23.24
C THR A 162 17.00 11.19 24.37
N ALA A 163 15.74 11.63 24.32
CA ALA A 163 15.16 12.49 25.36
C ALA A 163 15.06 11.78 26.71
N ALA A 164 14.67 10.50 26.70
CA ALA A 164 14.57 9.71 27.92
C ALA A 164 15.96 9.43 28.54
N LEU A 165 16.97 9.16 27.71
CA LEU A 165 18.35 8.96 28.18
C LEU A 165 19.05 10.27 28.58
N ALA A 166 18.74 11.41 27.95
CA ALA A 166 19.36 12.70 28.28
C ALA A 166 19.07 13.18 29.71
N HIS A 167 17.95 12.74 30.29
CA HIS A 167 17.58 13.06 31.67
C HIS A 167 18.01 12.00 32.69
N ALA A 168 18.54 10.87 32.24
CA ALA A 168 19.07 9.83 33.11
C ALA A 168 20.37 10.32 33.76
N ARG A 169 20.39 10.35 35.09
CA ARG A 169 21.53 10.84 35.90
C ARG A 169 22.37 9.69 36.44
N THR A 170 21.80 8.49 36.49
CA THR A 170 22.46 7.28 36.97
C THR A 170 22.29 6.14 35.98
N VAL A 171 23.12 5.09 36.12
CA VAL A 171 22.95 3.85 35.36
C VAL A 171 21.58 3.22 35.63
N GLN A 172 21.05 3.37 36.85
CA GLN A 172 19.73 2.89 37.21
C GLN A 172 18.62 3.61 36.45
N ASP A 173 18.74 4.94 36.26
CA ASP A 173 17.75 5.71 35.49
C ASP A 173 17.70 5.26 34.03
N VAL A 174 18.86 4.93 33.44
CA VAL A 174 18.93 4.35 32.08
C VAL A 174 18.25 2.99 32.02
N ILE A 175 18.50 2.13 33.01
CA ILE A 175 17.88 0.81 33.11
C ILE A 175 16.37 0.94 33.21
N ASP A 176 15.87 1.82 34.07
CA ASP A 176 14.43 1.96 34.33
C ASP A 176 13.69 2.51 33.11
N VAL A 177 14.29 3.45 32.37
CA VAL A 177 13.77 3.97 31.10
C VAL A 177 13.65 2.88 30.03
N LEU A 178 14.65 2.00 29.93
CA LEU A 178 14.67 0.95 28.92
C LEU A 178 13.77 -0.25 29.29
N LYS A 179 13.61 -0.53 30.58
CA LYS A 179 12.71 -1.57 31.10
C LYS A 179 11.24 -1.20 31.02
N ASP A 180 10.90 0.10 31.02
CA ASP A 180 9.49 0.50 30.97
C ASP A 180 8.81 -0.06 29.71
N THR A 181 7.51 -0.35 29.83
CA THR A 181 6.69 -0.93 28.76
C THR A 181 6.72 -0.06 27.50
N HIS A 182 6.79 1.26 27.69
CA HIS A 182 6.98 2.21 26.59
C HIS A 182 8.35 2.03 25.93
N GLY A 183 9.43 1.88 26.71
CA GLY A 183 10.79 1.65 26.20
C GLY A 183 10.91 0.41 25.32
N LEU A 184 10.39 -0.74 25.78
CA LEU A 184 10.34 -1.98 25.01
C LEU A 184 9.53 -1.83 23.72
N THR A 185 8.35 -1.21 23.81
CA THR A 185 7.48 -0.98 22.65
C THR A 185 8.13 -0.05 21.63
N HIS A 186 8.84 0.98 22.08
CA HIS A 186 9.56 1.91 21.19
C HIS A 186 10.72 1.24 20.46
N LEU A 187 11.42 0.32 21.12
CA LEU A 187 12.47 -0.49 20.50
C LEU A 187 11.91 -1.60 19.59
N GLY A 188 10.60 -1.84 19.59
CA GLY A 188 9.98 -2.97 18.91
C GLY A 188 10.40 -4.32 19.50
N ALA A 189 10.85 -4.32 20.76
CA ALA A 189 11.34 -5.50 21.45
C ALA A 189 10.26 -6.04 22.40
N THR A 190 10.15 -7.36 22.48
CA THR A 190 9.27 -8.03 23.45
C THR A 190 9.97 -8.23 24.80
N SER A 191 11.30 -8.35 24.77
CA SER A 191 12.12 -8.48 25.97
C SER A 191 13.44 -7.73 25.83
N LEU A 192 13.98 -7.28 26.95
CA LEU A 192 15.30 -6.68 27.09
C LEU A 192 16.03 -7.38 28.24
N VAL A 193 17.32 -7.64 28.04
CA VAL A 193 18.26 -7.97 29.11
C VAL A 193 19.46 -7.05 28.98
N MET A 194 20.06 -6.66 30.11
CA MET A 194 21.29 -5.86 30.13
C MET A 194 22.24 -6.42 31.17
N GLY A 195 23.51 -6.53 30.83
CA GLY A 195 24.57 -6.94 31.72
C GLY A 195 25.71 -5.93 31.78
N LEU A 196 26.34 -5.76 32.95
CA LEU A 196 27.57 -4.98 33.11
C LEU A 196 28.78 -5.87 33.34
N VAL A 197 29.92 -5.44 32.82
CA VAL A 197 31.20 -6.11 32.99
C VAL A 197 31.84 -5.69 34.31
N GLU A 198 32.03 -6.65 35.22
CA GLU A 198 32.76 -6.49 36.48
C GLU A 198 33.77 -7.64 36.62
N ALA A 199 35.06 -7.30 36.75
CA ALA A 199 36.14 -8.28 36.97
C ALA A 199 36.14 -9.48 35.98
N GLY A 200 35.89 -9.21 34.68
CA GLY A 200 35.87 -10.24 33.63
C GLY A 200 34.60 -11.11 33.60
N ARG A 201 33.55 -10.70 34.31
CA ARG A 201 32.23 -11.34 34.29
C ARG A 201 31.18 -10.33 33.88
N ILE A 202 30.14 -10.80 33.21
CA ILE A 202 28.95 -10.03 32.87
C ILE A 202 27.89 -10.37 33.91
N ARG A 203 27.48 -9.38 34.70
CA ARG A 203 26.39 -9.51 35.67
C ARG A 203 25.14 -8.88 35.10
N LEU A 204 24.04 -9.63 35.07
CA LEU A 204 22.74 -9.12 34.64
C LEU A 204 22.27 -8.05 35.64
N ILE A 205 21.97 -6.85 35.13
CA ILE A 205 21.50 -5.70 35.90
C ILE A 205 20.06 -5.33 35.52
N ALA A 206 19.60 -5.77 34.34
CA ALA A 206 18.28 -5.51 33.84
C ALA A 206 17.66 -6.71 33.12
N GLU A 207 16.38 -6.90 33.35
CA GLU A 207 15.48 -7.69 32.51
C GLU A 207 14.13 -6.97 32.40
N GLY A 208 13.43 -7.20 31.30
CA GLY A 208 12.05 -6.77 31.13
C GLY A 208 11.40 -7.52 29.96
N PRO A 209 10.16 -8.03 30.09
CA PRO A 209 9.38 -8.17 31.33
C PRO A 209 10.03 -9.18 32.31
N ALA A 210 9.59 -9.18 33.58
CA ALA A 210 10.16 -10.05 34.61
C ALA A 210 10.11 -11.53 34.21
N GLY A 211 11.22 -12.26 34.41
CA GLY A 211 11.36 -13.66 34.00
C GLY A 211 11.77 -13.85 32.53
N SER A 212 12.10 -12.79 31.80
CA SER A 212 12.60 -12.87 30.40
C SER A 212 14.10 -13.19 30.32
N PHE A 213 14.63 -13.93 31.30
CA PHE A 213 16.04 -14.33 31.37
C PHE A 213 16.15 -15.84 31.58
N VAL A 214 17.35 -16.36 31.37
CA VAL A 214 17.64 -17.78 31.60
C VAL A 214 18.15 -18.00 33.02
N PRO A 215 17.54 -18.89 33.82
CA PRO A 215 18.06 -19.25 35.13
C PRO A 215 19.51 -19.73 35.06
N GLY A 216 20.40 -19.16 35.87
CA GLY A 216 21.82 -19.51 35.89
C GLY A 216 22.69 -18.67 34.95
N THR A 217 22.12 -17.72 34.19
CA THR A 217 22.88 -16.73 33.41
C THR A 217 22.96 -15.36 34.10
N ASP A 218 22.68 -15.29 35.41
CA ASP A 218 22.77 -14.05 36.20
C ASP A 218 24.19 -13.46 36.22
N ILE A 219 25.19 -14.36 36.17
CA ILE A 219 26.60 -14.01 36.09
C ILE A 219 27.27 -14.98 35.10
N THR A 220 27.76 -14.45 33.98
CA THR A 220 28.47 -15.23 32.94
C THR A 220 29.88 -14.70 32.76
N ARG A 221 30.82 -15.51 32.27
CA ARG A 221 32.17 -15.02 31.92
C ARG A 221 32.16 -14.40 30.53
N ILE A 222 33.04 -13.40 30.33
CA ILE A 222 33.21 -12.73 29.02
C ILE A 222 33.74 -13.65 27.91
N ASP A 223 34.33 -14.80 28.28
CA ASP A 223 34.89 -15.78 27.35
C ASP A 223 33.91 -16.93 27.05
N GLU A 224 32.73 -16.95 27.68
CA GLU A 224 31.70 -17.94 27.36
C GLU A 224 31.14 -17.74 25.94
N PRO A 225 30.69 -18.82 25.28
CA PRO A 225 30.16 -18.80 23.93
C PRO A 225 28.69 -18.36 23.92
N TYR A 226 28.39 -17.25 24.59
CA TYR A 226 27.07 -16.63 24.61
C TYR A 226 27.05 -15.35 23.78
N PRO A 227 25.90 -14.99 23.19
CA PRO A 227 25.80 -13.83 22.31
C PRO A 227 26.18 -12.52 23.01
N MET A 228 25.80 -12.35 24.28
CA MET A 228 26.17 -11.19 25.09
C MET A 228 27.68 -11.14 25.35
N SER A 229 28.30 -12.26 25.72
CA SER A 229 29.76 -12.39 25.90
C SER A 229 30.52 -12.12 24.60
N GLU A 230 30.00 -12.58 23.45
CA GLU A 230 30.57 -12.30 22.14
C GLU A 230 30.48 -10.81 21.77
N ALA A 231 29.33 -10.16 22.00
CA ALA A 231 29.16 -8.73 21.75
C ALA A 231 30.16 -7.90 22.59
N VAL A 232 30.27 -8.21 23.89
CA VAL A 232 31.24 -7.58 24.81
C VAL A 232 32.68 -7.77 24.35
N ARG A 233 33.07 -8.99 23.98
CA ARG A 233 34.44 -9.34 23.59
C ARG A 233 34.85 -8.74 22.25
N THR A 234 33.92 -8.68 21.30
CA THR A 234 34.20 -8.23 19.93
C THR A 234 33.95 -6.74 19.72
N LEU A 235 33.26 -6.07 20.66
CA LEU A 235 32.77 -4.69 20.51
C LEU A 235 31.90 -4.49 19.26
N THR A 236 31.25 -5.56 18.79
CA THR A 236 30.39 -5.50 17.61
C THR A 236 29.00 -6.04 17.92
N PRO A 237 27.93 -5.39 17.42
CA PRO A 237 26.58 -5.91 17.53
C PRO A 237 26.45 -7.34 17.01
N ARG A 238 25.60 -8.13 17.65
CA ARG A 238 25.20 -9.45 17.16
C ARG A 238 23.71 -9.39 16.86
N PHE A 239 23.38 -9.50 15.57
CA PHE A 239 22.01 -9.67 15.11
C PHE A 239 21.79 -11.16 14.82
N ILE A 240 20.64 -11.66 15.24
CA ILE A 240 20.18 -13.03 15.04
C ILE A 240 18.75 -12.91 14.50
N GLU A 241 18.55 -13.29 13.25
CA GLU A 241 17.33 -12.98 12.50
C GLU A 241 16.28 -14.09 12.58
N SER A 242 16.65 -15.27 13.07
CA SER A 242 15.75 -16.42 13.18
C SER A 242 16.07 -17.35 14.36
N PRO A 243 15.09 -18.17 14.80
CA PRO A 243 15.32 -19.23 15.79
C PRO A 243 16.37 -20.26 15.34
N GLU A 244 16.38 -20.59 14.04
CA GLU A 244 17.31 -21.55 13.45
C GLU A 244 18.75 -21.02 13.52
N GLU A 245 18.95 -19.76 13.13
CA GLU A 245 20.26 -19.10 13.26
C GLU A 245 20.72 -19.03 14.72
N PHE A 246 19.80 -18.77 15.65
CA PHE A 246 20.11 -18.76 17.08
C PHE A 246 20.61 -20.15 17.54
N ALA A 247 19.86 -21.20 17.18
CA ALA A 247 20.18 -22.57 17.54
C ALA A 247 21.55 -23.02 17.02
N ASP A 248 21.87 -22.66 15.78
CA ASP A 248 23.13 -23.01 15.12
C ASP A 248 24.33 -22.27 15.72
N ARG A 249 24.17 -20.97 16.00
CA ARG A 249 25.28 -20.12 16.50
C ARG A 249 25.53 -20.30 18.00
N TYR A 250 24.48 -20.54 18.79
CA TYR A 250 24.57 -20.62 20.25
C TYR A 250 23.88 -21.89 20.80
N PRO A 251 24.34 -23.09 20.41
CA PRO A 251 23.68 -24.35 20.74
C PRO A 251 23.67 -24.68 22.24
N ILE A 252 24.56 -24.06 23.03
CA ILE A 252 24.61 -24.23 24.49
C ILE A 252 23.49 -23.44 25.17
N LEU A 253 23.21 -22.22 24.69
CA LEU A 253 22.19 -21.35 25.26
C LEU A 253 20.79 -21.73 24.75
N TRP A 254 20.69 -22.13 23.48
CA TRP A 254 19.43 -22.38 22.78
C TRP A 254 18.41 -23.23 23.58
N PRO A 255 18.78 -24.39 24.16
CA PRO A 255 17.84 -25.24 24.90
C PRO A 255 17.15 -24.53 26.07
N HIS A 256 17.78 -23.49 26.62
CA HIS A 256 17.28 -22.76 27.78
C HIS A 256 16.40 -21.56 27.44
N ILE A 257 16.39 -21.12 26.17
CA ILE A 257 15.60 -19.96 25.71
C ILE A 257 14.41 -20.34 24.81
N THR A 258 14.27 -21.61 24.44
CA THR A 258 13.13 -22.08 23.61
C THR A 258 11.77 -21.74 24.22
N GLY A 259 11.65 -21.75 25.56
CA GLY A 259 10.42 -21.39 26.27
C GLY A 259 10.08 -19.89 26.27
N LEU A 260 11.01 -19.03 25.84
CA LEU A 260 10.81 -17.58 25.78
C LEU A 260 10.22 -17.10 24.43
N ASN A 261 9.99 -18.01 23.47
CA ASN A 261 9.44 -17.71 22.14
C ASN A 261 10.20 -16.61 21.39
N ILE A 262 11.54 -16.58 21.50
CA ILE A 262 12.39 -15.61 20.80
C ILE A 262 12.36 -15.90 19.30
N THR A 263 11.89 -14.93 18.50
CA THR A 263 11.87 -15.01 17.03
C THR A 263 13.13 -14.41 16.40
N SER A 264 13.71 -13.39 17.04
CA SER A 264 14.93 -12.70 16.63
C SER A 264 15.55 -12.02 17.85
N ALA A 265 16.86 -11.76 17.83
CA ALA A 265 17.53 -11.07 18.92
C ALA A 265 18.64 -10.13 18.42
N ALA A 266 18.86 -9.05 19.17
CA ALA A 266 19.95 -8.13 18.96
C ALA A 266 20.71 -7.92 20.29
N TYR A 267 22.03 -8.14 20.28
CA TYR A 267 22.91 -7.86 21.40
C TYR A 267 23.85 -6.72 21.02
N LEU A 268 23.84 -5.64 21.80
CA LEU A 268 24.55 -4.40 21.48
C LEU A 268 25.59 -4.12 22.57
N PRO A 269 26.89 -3.99 22.24
CA PRO A 269 27.90 -3.69 23.25
C PRO A 269 27.69 -2.29 23.83
N LEU A 270 27.70 -2.20 25.16
CA LEU A 270 27.79 -0.93 25.88
C LEU A 270 29.26 -0.54 25.99
N ILE A 271 29.64 0.57 25.37
CA ILE A 271 31.03 1.01 25.25
C ILE A 271 31.18 2.39 25.90
N ALA A 272 32.12 2.51 26.84
CA ALA A 272 32.55 3.77 27.40
C ALA A 272 34.07 3.89 27.28
N GLU A 273 34.56 5.02 26.76
CA GLU A 273 36.00 5.26 26.58
C GLU A 273 36.73 4.12 25.81
N ALA A 274 36.10 3.61 24.76
CA ALA A 274 36.56 2.48 23.95
C ALA A 274 36.74 1.15 24.72
N ARG A 275 36.15 1.02 25.92
CA ARG A 275 36.12 -0.21 26.71
C ARG A 275 34.71 -0.77 26.80
N PRO A 276 34.53 -2.10 26.73
CA PRO A 276 33.23 -2.69 26.97
C PRO A 276 32.90 -2.57 28.45
N ILE A 277 31.76 -1.93 28.75
CA ILE A 277 31.20 -1.85 30.10
C ILE A 277 30.03 -2.81 30.28
N GLY A 278 29.51 -3.41 29.21
CA GLY A 278 28.33 -4.26 29.23
C GLY A 278 27.81 -4.62 27.84
N ALA A 279 26.63 -5.23 27.79
CA ALA A 279 25.84 -5.46 26.59
C ALA A 279 24.35 -5.68 26.92
#